data_AF-A0A838YJ38-F1
#
_entry.id   AF-A0A838YJ38-F1
#
_cell.length_a   1.000
_cell.length_b   1.000
_cell.length_c   1.000
_cell.angle_alpha   90.00
_cell.angle_beta   90.00
_cell.angle_gamma   90.00
#
_symmetry.space_group_name_H-M   'P 1'
#
loop_
_entity.id
_entity.type
_entity.pdbx_description
1 polymer ?
#
loop_
_entity_poly.entity_id
_entity_poly.type
_entity_poly.pdbx_seq_one_letter_code
_entity_poly.pdbx_strand_id
1 'polypeptide(L)'
;MSKLTLSYSGYVVAPYLHNHRSIELKETWINSKNIEKLFFVTGTFSNESKPYFSDSTNHYLLAKFKDSALISQDLAMYNQEKTSFVFNIKDDLFKREVKGETNFVSVYYLEYGEDEEDLQVIANLLIKREKIEKAGLGNMNTCCLSPSKFTFPYSENIVVIEVASEKSHQSLQKYCEQTRRDVNRKGLTLTNLMSLSLLDQLK
;
A
#
# COMPACT_ATOMS: atom_id res chain seq x y z
N MET A 1 -15.58 28.00 -8.71
CA MET A 1 -15.34 26.78 -9.52
C MET A 1 -15.04 25.64 -8.57
N SER A 2 -15.91 24.64 -8.47
CA SER A 2 -15.66 23.44 -7.66
C SER A 2 -14.52 22.64 -8.29
N LYS A 3 -13.38 22.52 -7.60
CA LYS A 3 -12.33 21.57 -7.97
C LYS A 3 -12.98 20.18 -7.98
N LEU A 4 -13.13 19.58 -9.15
CA LEU A 4 -13.44 18.16 -9.27
C LEU A 4 -12.28 17.41 -8.61
N THR A 5 -12.48 16.89 -7.40
CA THR A 5 -11.54 15.96 -6.78
C THR A 5 -11.61 14.67 -7.57
N LEU A 6 -10.55 14.38 -8.34
CA LEU A 6 -10.39 13.08 -8.97
C LEU A 6 -10.43 12.01 -7.88
N SER A 7 -11.40 11.11 -8.01
CA SER A 7 -11.53 9.93 -7.18
C SER A 7 -10.77 8.79 -7.82
N TYR A 8 -9.93 8.13 -7.05
CA TYR A 8 -9.12 7.01 -7.49
C TYR A 8 -9.54 5.74 -6.72
N SER A 9 -9.26 4.59 -7.31
CA SER A 9 -9.28 3.31 -6.59
C SER A 9 -7.91 3.03 -5.99
N GLY A 10 -7.83 2.14 -4.99
CA GLY A 10 -6.54 1.81 -4.41
C GLY A 10 -6.63 1.04 -3.10
N TYR A 11 -5.66 1.31 -2.22
CA TYR A 11 -5.50 0.59 -0.96
C TYR A 11 -5.41 1.56 0.21
N VAL A 12 -6.15 1.28 1.28
CA VAL A 12 -6.04 1.99 2.54
C VAL A 12 -5.50 1.05 3.60
N VAL A 13 -4.56 1.55 4.40
CA VAL A 13 -3.95 0.86 5.53
C VAL A 13 -4.26 1.68 6.77
N ALA A 14 -5.23 1.23 7.57
CA ALA A 14 -5.63 1.89 8.80
C ALA A 14 -5.19 1.10 10.03
N PRO A 15 -4.68 1.77 11.09
CA PRO A 15 -4.18 1.09 12.27
C PRO A 15 -5.32 0.39 13.02
N TYR A 16 -5.10 -0.88 13.36
CA TYR A 16 -6.04 -1.66 14.17
C TYR A 16 -5.52 -1.79 15.59
N LEU A 17 -5.99 -0.90 16.47
CA LEU A 17 -5.53 -0.81 17.86
C LEU A 17 -6.45 -1.52 18.86
N HIS A 18 -7.44 -2.28 18.37
CA HIS A 18 -8.48 -2.91 19.18
C HIS A 18 -9.25 -1.94 20.09
N ASN A 19 -9.21 -0.64 19.77
CA ASN A 19 -10.02 0.38 20.43
C ASN A 19 -11.38 0.52 19.73
N HIS A 20 -12.31 1.21 20.39
CA HIS A 20 -13.67 1.41 19.88
C HIS A 20 -13.68 1.96 18.44
N ARG A 21 -12.88 2.99 18.15
CA ARG A 21 -12.79 3.59 16.80
C ARG A 21 -12.33 2.61 15.73
N SER A 22 -11.30 1.82 16.01
CA SER A 22 -10.75 0.84 15.05
C SER A 22 -11.72 -0.32 14.79
N ILE A 23 -12.52 -0.69 15.79
CA ILE A 23 -13.58 -1.71 15.65
C ILE A 23 -14.74 -1.15 14.83
N GLU A 24 -15.19 0.08 15.10
CA GLU A 24 -16.25 0.73 14.32
C GLU A 24 -15.85 0.95 12.85
N LEU A 25 -14.60 1.36 12.60
CA LEU A 25 -14.06 1.49 11.24
C LEU A 25 -14.10 0.13 10.52
N LYS A 26 -13.67 -0.95 11.19
CA LYS A 26 -13.72 -2.31 10.65
C LYS A 26 -15.14 -2.70 10.24
N GLU A 27 -16.12 -2.53 11.14
CA GLU A 27 -17.53 -2.87 10.88
C GLU A 27 -18.12 -1.99 9.76
N THR A 28 -17.76 -0.71 9.72
CA THR A 28 -18.17 0.22 8.64
C THR A 28 -17.65 -0.27 7.29
N TRP A 29 -16.38 -0.66 7.21
CA TRP A 29 -15.75 -1.14 5.98
C TRP A 29 -16.25 -2.51 5.52
N ILE A 30 -16.55 -3.43 6.44
CA ILE A 30 -17.21 -4.70 6.12
C ILE A 30 -18.54 -4.45 5.39
N ASN A 31 -19.33 -3.49 5.86
CA ASN A 31 -20.65 -3.19 5.30
C ASN A 31 -20.62 -2.22 4.10
N SER A 32 -19.50 -1.54 3.85
CA SER A 32 -19.38 -0.51 2.81
C SER A 32 -19.29 -1.10 1.39
N LYS A 33 -20.08 -0.56 0.45
CA LYS A 33 -19.99 -0.90 -0.98
C LYS A 33 -18.71 -0.37 -1.65
N ASN A 34 -18.03 0.57 -1.00
CA ASN A 34 -16.78 1.15 -1.49
C ASN A 34 -15.60 0.18 -1.32
N ILE A 35 -15.67 -0.73 -0.35
CA ILE A 35 -14.62 -1.71 -0.07
C ILE A 35 -14.87 -2.99 -0.86
N GLU A 36 -13.91 -3.35 -1.71
CA GLU A 36 -13.91 -4.58 -2.50
C GLU A 36 -13.42 -5.77 -1.69
N LYS A 37 -12.30 -5.58 -0.98
CA LYS A 37 -11.67 -6.59 -0.13
C LYS A 37 -11.18 -5.94 1.14
N LEU A 38 -11.26 -6.66 2.26
CA LEU A 38 -10.75 -6.20 3.54
C LEU A 38 -9.93 -7.31 4.19
N PHE A 39 -8.76 -6.95 4.70
CA PHE A 39 -7.83 -7.90 5.32
C PHE A 39 -7.36 -7.38 6.67
N PHE A 40 -7.20 -8.30 7.61
CA PHE A 40 -6.37 -8.10 8.79
C PHE A 40 -4.92 -8.42 8.41
N VAL A 41 -4.01 -7.47 8.64
CA VAL A 41 -2.62 -7.57 8.18
C VAL A 41 -1.61 -7.21 9.25
N THR A 42 -0.41 -7.79 9.12
CA THR A 42 0.78 -7.33 9.87
C THR A 42 1.64 -6.47 8.96
N GLY A 43 1.88 -5.23 9.36
CA GLY A 43 2.71 -4.27 8.65
C GLY A 43 4.14 -4.22 9.18
N THR A 44 5.12 -4.29 8.28
CA THR A 44 6.54 -4.09 8.56
C THR A 44 7.05 -2.92 7.75
N PHE A 45 7.52 -1.86 8.42
CA PHE A 45 8.12 -0.68 7.77
C PHE A 45 9.61 -0.88 7.54
N SER A 46 10.10 -0.31 6.43
CA SER A 46 11.53 -0.30 6.15
C SER A 46 12.28 0.60 7.13
N ASN A 47 13.61 0.45 7.21
CA ASN A 47 14.41 1.32 8.08
C ASN A 47 14.49 2.74 7.52
N GLU A 48 14.31 2.88 6.21
CA GLU A 48 14.35 4.12 5.44
C GLU A 48 13.06 4.94 5.63
N SER A 49 11.91 4.29 5.81
CA SER A 49 10.62 4.98 6.02
C SER A 49 10.33 5.31 7.49
N LYS A 50 10.95 4.59 8.44
CA LYS A 50 10.73 4.76 9.90
C LYS A 50 10.89 6.20 10.39
N PRO A 51 11.87 7.01 9.94
CA PRO A 51 12.02 8.40 10.38
C PRO A 51 10.82 9.29 10.03
N TYR A 52 10.10 8.95 8.95
CA TYR A 52 8.92 9.71 8.49
C TYR A 52 7.64 9.24 9.19
N PHE A 53 7.61 7.98 9.64
CA PHE A 53 6.44 7.31 10.22
C PHE A 53 6.80 6.59 11.53
N SER A 54 7.29 7.36 12.50
CA SER A 54 7.69 6.87 13.83
C SER A 54 6.53 6.24 14.61
N ASP A 55 5.31 6.63 14.29
CA ASP A 55 4.07 6.17 14.93
C ASP A 55 3.40 5.03 14.18
N SER A 56 4.19 4.04 13.77
CA SER A 56 3.65 2.79 13.21
C SER A 56 3.18 1.84 14.31
N THR A 57 2.11 1.09 14.02
CA THR A 57 1.70 -0.13 14.73
C THR A 57 2.12 -1.38 13.96
N ASN A 58 1.95 -2.56 14.55
CA ASN A 58 2.19 -3.84 13.89
C ASN A 58 0.95 -4.35 13.14
N HIS A 59 -0.25 -4.03 13.63
CA HIS A 59 -1.50 -4.57 13.11
C HIS A 59 -2.35 -3.50 12.42
N TYR A 60 -2.79 -3.81 11.20
CA TYR A 60 -3.59 -2.90 10.38
C TYR A 60 -4.79 -3.62 9.76
N LEU A 61 -5.75 -2.82 9.34
CA LEU A 61 -6.73 -3.18 8.33
C LEU A 61 -6.21 -2.69 6.98
N LEU A 62 -6.05 -3.62 6.04
CA LEU A 62 -5.81 -3.30 4.63
C LEU A 62 -7.12 -3.45 3.88
N ALA A 63 -7.62 -2.37 3.30
CA ALA A 63 -8.82 -2.40 2.47
C ALA A 63 -8.52 -1.97 1.04
N LYS A 64 -9.05 -2.71 0.08
CA LYS A 64 -9.06 -2.31 -1.34
C LYS A 64 -10.35 -1.54 -1.60
N PHE A 65 -10.23 -0.30 -2.06
CA PHE A 65 -11.36 0.61 -2.22
C PHE A 65 -11.54 1.08 -3.67
N LYS A 66 -12.76 1.51 -4.00
CA LYS A 66 -13.12 2.04 -5.33
C LYS A 66 -12.99 3.56 -5.44
N ASP A 67 -13.33 4.26 -4.37
CA ASP A 67 -13.39 5.72 -4.29
C ASP A 67 -12.58 6.25 -3.10
N SER A 68 -11.57 7.06 -3.38
CA SER A 68 -10.66 7.64 -2.38
C SER A 68 -11.28 8.79 -1.59
N ALA A 69 -12.27 9.49 -2.13
CA ALA A 69 -12.96 10.57 -1.43
C ALA A 69 -13.80 10.02 -0.27
N LEU A 70 -14.47 8.89 -0.47
CA LEU A 70 -15.20 8.19 0.59
C LEU A 70 -14.26 7.70 1.70
N ILE A 71 -13.12 7.11 1.32
CA ILE A 71 -12.09 6.70 2.31
C ILE A 71 -11.57 7.90 3.09
N SER A 72 -11.36 9.03 2.45
CA SER A 72 -10.86 10.23 3.13
C SER A 72 -11.87 10.75 4.18
N GLN A 73 -13.18 10.63 3.90
CA GLN A 73 -14.24 10.95 4.86
C GLN A 73 -14.25 9.97 6.04
N ASP A 74 -14.16 8.66 5.76
CA ASP A 74 -14.09 7.62 6.80
C ASP A 74 -12.88 7.85 7.73
N LEU A 75 -11.68 8.09 7.16
CA LEU A 75 -10.47 8.33 7.94
C LEU A 75 -10.53 9.64 8.74
N ALA A 76 -11.21 10.67 8.23
CA ALA A 76 -11.43 11.90 8.99
C ALA A 76 -12.36 11.66 10.20
N MET A 77 -13.41 10.85 10.03
CA MET A 77 -14.36 10.49 11.10
C MET A 77 -13.73 9.59 12.16
N TYR A 78 -12.97 8.57 11.73
CA TYR A 78 -12.34 7.57 12.60
C TYR A 78 -10.84 7.84 12.81
N ASN A 79 -10.42 9.10 12.79
CA ASN A 79 -9.01 9.47 12.89
C ASN A 79 -8.39 8.99 14.22
N GLN A 80 -7.11 8.61 14.19
CA GLN A 80 -6.37 8.04 15.32
C GLN A 80 -4.98 8.69 15.43
N GLU A 81 -4.29 8.48 16.55
CA GLU A 81 -2.91 8.95 16.74
C GLU A 81 -1.95 8.28 15.76
N LYS A 82 -2.12 6.97 15.54
CA LYS A 82 -1.32 6.18 14.60
C LYS A 82 -1.71 6.50 13.16
N THR A 83 -0.71 6.54 12.28
CA THR A 83 -0.89 6.96 10.88
C THR A 83 -1.64 5.94 10.06
N SER A 84 -2.70 6.42 9.39
CA SER A 84 -3.35 5.71 8.29
C SER A 84 -2.73 6.14 6.96
N PHE A 85 -2.61 5.21 6.02
CA PHE A 85 -2.02 5.43 4.70
C PHE A 85 -3.06 5.15 3.63
N VAL A 86 -3.19 6.02 2.65
CA VAL A 86 -4.07 5.86 1.49
C VAL A 86 -3.21 5.87 0.25
N PHE A 87 -3.13 4.72 -0.42
CA PHE A 87 -2.42 4.54 -1.68
C PHE A 87 -3.43 4.62 -2.83
N ASN A 88 -3.48 5.76 -3.52
CA ASN A 88 -4.33 5.93 -4.69
C ASN A 88 -3.61 5.41 -5.92
N ILE A 89 -4.15 4.39 -6.59
CA ILE A 89 -3.57 3.86 -7.81
C ILE A 89 -4.05 4.72 -8.98
N LYS A 90 -3.09 5.38 -9.64
CA LYS A 90 -3.32 6.20 -10.84
C LYS A 90 -3.32 5.32 -12.08
N ASP A 91 -2.31 4.44 -12.19
CA ASP A 91 -2.10 3.58 -13.34
C ASP A 91 -1.77 2.14 -12.91
N ASP A 92 -2.37 1.17 -13.58
CA ASP A 92 -2.01 -0.23 -13.41
C ASP A 92 -0.81 -0.56 -14.32
N LEU A 93 0.32 -0.99 -13.75
CA LEU A 93 1.49 -1.41 -14.52
C LEU A 93 1.23 -2.73 -15.24
N PHE A 94 0.60 -3.67 -14.54
CA PHE A 94 0.04 -4.90 -15.11
C PHE A 94 -0.84 -5.61 -14.08
N LYS A 95 -1.68 -6.51 -14.59
CA LYS A 95 -2.42 -7.50 -13.82
C LYS A 95 -2.39 -8.83 -14.57
N ARG A 96 -2.19 -9.94 -13.85
CA ARG A 96 -2.28 -11.29 -14.41
C ARG A 96 -2.87 -12.26 -13.39
N GLU A 97 -3.27 -13.41 -13.87
CA GLU A 97 -3.59 -14.53 -13.00
C GLU A 97 -2.31 -15.23 -12.52
N VAL A 98 -2.31 -15.59 -11.24
CA VAL A 98 -1.24 -16.34 -10.59
C VAL A 98 -1.87 -17.50 -9.82
N LYS A 99 -1.09 -18.55 -9.55
CA LYS A 99 -1.58 -19.67 -8.74
C LYS A 99 -1.63 -19.29 -7.27
N GLY A 100 -2.78 -19.51 -6.64
CA GLY A 100 -3.02 -19.23 -5.23
C GLY A 100 -3.66 -17.85 -5.00
N GLU A 101 -3.81 -17.49 -3.73
CA GLU A 101 -4.42 -16.23 -3.32
C GLU A 101 -3.36 -15.20 -2.91
N THR A 102 -3.68 -13.92 -3.14
CA THR A 102 -2.85 -12.81 -2.66
C THR A 102 -2.72 -12.90 -1.14
N ASN A 103 -1.50 -13.06 -0.64
CA ASN A 103 -1.25 -13.13 0.80
C ASN A 103 -0.18 -12.14 1.27
N PHE A 104 0.32 -11.31 0.36
CA PHE A 104 1.32 -10.30 0.68
C PHE A 104 1.18 -9.09 -0.23
N VAL A 105 1.24 -7.90 0.35
CA VAL A 105 1.27 -6.63 -0.38
C VAL A 105 2.54 -5.89 0.00
N SER A 106 3.29 -5.42 -0.99
CA SER A 106 4.50 -4.63 -0.74
C SER A 106 4.37 -3.28 -1.40
N VAL A 107 4.75 -2.24 -0.67
CA VAL A 107 4.68 -0.85 -1.11
C VAL A 107 6.09 -0.29 -1.19
N TYR A 108 6.39 0.39 -2.27
CA TYR A 108 7.66 1.00 -2.57
C TYR A 108 7.47 2.45 -2.99
N TYR A 109 8.55 3.23 -2.93
CA TYR A 109 8.62 4.55 -3.53
C TYR A 109 9.86 4.67 -4.41
N LEU A 110 9.78 5.53 -5.43
CA LEU A 110 10.92 5.90 -6.27
C LEU A 110 11.50 7.23 -5.78
N GLU A 111 12.80 7.26 -5.54
CA GLU A 111 13.50 8.48 -5.12
C GLU A 111 13.84 9.40 -6.31
N TYR A 112 14.15 8.78 -7.44
CA TYR A 112 14.53 9.39 -8.71
C TYR A 112 13.98 8.50 -9.83
N GLY A 113 13.56 9.10 -10.95
CA GLY A 113 13.00 8.38 -12.09
C GLY A 113 11.48 8.44 -12.14
N GLU A 114 10.99 9.48 -12.81
CA GLU A 114 9.55 9.73 -13.02
C GLU A 114 9.19 9.66 -14.52
N ASP A 115 10.14 9.32 -15.38
CA ASP A 115 9.86 9.23 -16.81
C ASP A 115 9.24 7.88 -17.19
N GLU A 116 8.57 7.87 -18.33
CA GLU A 116 7.83 6.71 -18.83
C GLU A 116 8.78 5.52 -19.12
N GLU A 117 10.05 5.80 -19.45
CA GLU A 117 11.06 4.78 -19.72
C GLU A 117 11.40 4.00 -18.44
N ASP A 118 11.64 4.70 -17.34
CA ASP A 118 11.92 4.10 -16.03
C ASP A 118 10.77 3.23 -15.54
N LEU A 119 9.53 3.71 -15.69
CA LEU A 119 8.31 2.95 -15.34
C LEU A 119 8.18 1.69 -16.19
N GLN A 120 8.47 1.78 -17.48
CA GLN A 120 8.44 0.62 -18.38
C GLN A 120 9.51 -0.41 -18.00
N VAL A 121 10.70 0.02 -17.58
CA VAL A 121 11.75 -0.88 -17.07
C VAL A 121 11.28 -1.59 -15.79
N ILE A 122 10.66 -0.88 -14.86
CA ILE A 122 10.10 -1.47 -13.62
C ILE A 122 9.03 -2.50 -13.98
N ALA A 123 8.05 -2.14 -14.80
CA ALA A 123 6.99 -3.05 -15.23
C ALA A 123 7.57 -4.33 -15.87
N ASN A 124 8.56 -4.18 -16.76
CA ASN A 124 9.24 -5.29 -17.44
C ASN A 124 10.04 -6.20 -16.48
N LEU A 125 10.53 -5.68 -15.36
CA LEU A 125 11.19 -6.49 -14.32
C LEU A 125 10.16 -7.19 -13.45
N LEU A 126 9.11 -6.49 -13.03
CA LEU A 126 8.05 -7.03 -12.18
C LEU A 126 7.23 -8.11 -12.91
N ILE A 127 6.97 -7.98 -14.21
CA ILE A 127 6.20 -8.98 -14.96
C ILE A 127 6.94 -10.33 -15.05
N LYS A 128 8.29 -10.33 -15.02
CA LYS A 128 9.11 -11.54 -14.98
C LYS A 128 9.05 -12.28 -13.64
N ARG A 129 8.46 -11.67 -12.61
CA ARG A 129 8.37 -12.21 -11.25
C ARG A 129 7.08 -12.97 -11.05
N GLU A 130 7.03 -14.24 -11.45
CA GLU A 130 5.85 -15.12 -11.52
C GLU A 130 4.80 -14.99 -10.39
N LYS A 131 5.22 -14.69 -9.16
CA LYS A 131 4.33 -14.58 -7.99
C LYS A 131 3.64 -13.23 -7.84
N ILE A 132 4.07 -12.21 -8.58
CA ILE A 132 3.43 -10.89 -8.56
C ILE A 132 2.19 -10.96 -9.43
N GLU A 133 1.03 -10.76 -8.81
CA GLU A 133 -0.28 -10.80 -9.45
C GLU A 133 -0.60 -9.47 -10.12
N LYS A 134 -0.41 -8.38 -9.36
CA LYS A 134 -0.75 -7.03 -9.77
C LYS A 134 0.35 -6.08 -9.34
N ALA A 135 0.63 -5.07 -10.18
CA ALA A 135 1.44 -3.93 -9.82
C ALA A 135 0.73 -2.64 -10.27
N GLY A 136 0.76 -1.61 -9.44
CA GLY A 136 0.17 -0.31 -9.74
C GLY A 136 1.08 0.84 -9.29
N LEU A 137 1.02 1.92 -10.04
CA LEU A 137 1.68 3.20 -9.74
C LEU A 137 0.63 4.17 -9.20
N GLY A 138 1.03 4.98 -8.24
CA GLY A 138 0.11 5.84 -7.52
C GLY A 138 0.77 6.86 -6.63
N ASN A 139 -0.04 7.52 -5.82
CA ASN A 139 0.44 8.38 -4.75
C ASN A 139 -0.04 7.91 -3.38
N MET A 140 0.56 8.47 -2.33
CA MET A 140 0.26 8.19 -0.95
C MET A 140 -0.20 9.46 -0.23
N ASN A 141 -1.36 9.38 0.40
CA ASN A 141 -1.81 10.34 1.40
C ASN A 141 -1.74 9.70 2.79
N THR A 142 -1.59 10.53 3.82
CA THR A 142 -1.60 10.08 5.21
C THR A 142 -2.69 10.80 6.00
N CYS A 143 -3.23 10.12 7.02
CA CYS A 143 -4.20 10.69 7.93
C CYS A 143 -3.89 10.23 9.36
N CYS A 144 -3.66 11.19 10.26
CA CYS A 144 -3.49 10.99 11.70
C CYS A 144 -3.84 12.26 12.46
N LEU A 145 -4.01 12.13 13.78
CA LEU A 145 -4.17 13.25 14.70
C LEU A 145 -2.85 13.98 14.97
N SER A 146 -1.73 13.27 14.87
CA SER A 146 -0.37 13.78 15.09
C SER A 146 0.46 13.64 13.80
N PRO A 147 0.34 14.59 12.86
CA PRO A 147 1.11 14.55 11.62
C PRO A 147 2.61 14.66 11.88
N SER A 148 3.40 14.00 11.04
CA SER A 148 4.86 14.11 11.07
C SER A 148 5.29 15.56 10.87
N LYS A 149 6.36 15.97 11.55
CA LYS A 149 6.99 17.29 11.34
C LYS A 149 7.61 17.42 9.95
N PHE A 150 7.94 16.30 9.31
CA PHE A 150 8.56 16.27 8.00
C PHE A 150 7.59 15.67 6.97
N THR A 151 7.39 16.40 5.88
CA THR A 151 6.67 15.89 4.72
C THR A 151 7.49 14.78 4.06
N PHE A 152 6.87 13.65 3.78
CA PHE A 152 7.50 12.58 3.00
C PHE A 152 7.63 13.01 1.54
N PRO A 153 8.86 13.15 1.00
CA PRO A 153 9.05 13.81 -0.29
C PRO A 153 8.67 12.93 -1.50
N TYR A 154 8.56 11.62 -1.32
CA TYR A 154 8.32 10.66 -2.40
C TYR A 154 6.87 10.18 -2.49
N SER A 155 5.92 10.96 -1.95
CA SER A 155 4.51 10.56 -1.86
C SER A 155 3.83 10.42 -3.23
N GLU A 156 4.35 11.04 -4.28
CA GLU A 156 3.74 10.99 -5.62
C GLU A 156 4.18 9.79 -6.47
N ASN A 157 5.23 9.07 -6.06
CA ASN A 157 5.87 8.01 -6.85
C ASN A 157 5.82 6.67 -6.13
N ILE A 158 4.61 6.18 -5.86
CA ILE A 158 4.38 4.97 -5.08
C ILE A 158 4.09 3.79 -5.99
N VAL A 159 4.80 2.68 -5.78
CA VAL A 159 4.55 1.41 -6.46
C VAL A 159 3.98 0.42 -5.45
N VAL A 160 2.78 -0.08 -5.71
CA VAL A 160 2.14 -1.13 -4.91
C VAL A 160 2.14 -2.42 -5.70
N ILE A 161 2.59 -3.51 -5.08
CA ILE A 161 2.54 -4.86 -5.67
C ILE A 161 1.75 -5.83 -4.79
N GLU A 162 0.89 -6.62 -5.44
CA GLU A 162 0.17 -7.76 -4.86
C GLU A 162 0.95 -9.05 -5.20
N VAL A 163 1.26 -9.87 -4.20
CA VAL A 163 2.00 -11.13 -4.34
C VAL A 163 1.14 -12.28 -3.83
N ALA A 164 1.02 -13.34 -4.64
CA ALA A 164 0.35 -14.58 -4.27
C ALA A 164 1.35 -15.72 -4.20
N SER A 165 1.39 -16.41 -3.06
CA SER A 165 2.23 -17.59 -2.88
C SER A 165 1.89 -18.34 -1.60
N GLU A 166 1.92 -19.66 -1.61
CA GLU A 166 1.81 -20.50 -0.40
C GLU A 166 3.05 -20.45 0.53
N LYS A 167 3.99 -19.52 0.28
CA LYS A 167 5.23 -19.43 1.07
C LYS A 167 5.02 -18.53 2.29
N SER A 168 5.88 -18.72 3.29
CA SER A 168 5.89 -17.91 4.51
C SER A 168 6.17 -16.42 4.24
N HIS A 169 5.74 -15.56 5.17
CA HIS A 169 6.03 -14.12 5.15
C HIS A 169 7.51 -13.81 4.90
N GLN A 170 8.42 -14.47 5.65
CA GLN A 170 9.86 -14.26 5.50
C GLN A 170 10.37 -14.59 4.09
N SER A 171 9.76 -15.59 3.44
CA SER A 171 10.12 -15.97 2.08
C SER A 171 9.63 -14.95 1.05
N LEU A 172 8.44 -14.39 1.27
CA LEU A 172 7.85 -13.36 0.41
C LEU A 172 8.58 -12.03 0.57
N GLN A 173 8.95 -11.66 1.80
CA GLN A 173 9.80 -10.49 2.05
C GLN A 173 11.14 -10.60 1.31
N LYS A 174 11.84 -11.74 1.41
CA LYS A 174 13.09 -11.98 0.66
C LYS A 174 12.88 -11.90 -0.85
N TYR A 175 11.76 -12.41 -1.36
CA TYR A 175 11.40 -12.33 -2.77
C TYR A 175 11.18 -10.89 -3.25
N CYS A 176 10.47 -10.10 -2.46
CA CYS A 176 10.23 -8.67 -2.66
C CYS A 176 11.55 -7.86 -2.58
N GLU A 177 12.43 -8.17 -1.64
CA GLU A 177 13.76 -7.57 -1.54
C GLU A 177 14.64 -7.90 -2.75
N GLN A 178 14.62 -9.15 -3.23
CA GLN A 178 15.36 -9.53 -4.43
C GLN A 178 14.84 -8.81 -5.67
N THR A 179 13.51 -8.63 -5.76
CA THR A 179 12.88 -7.84 -6.82
C THR A 179 13.35 -6.40 -6.80
N ARG A 180 13.34 -5.76 -5.63
CA ARG A 180 13.87 -4.41 -5.43
C ARG A 180 15.35 -4.31 -5.84
N ARG A 181 16.20 -5.25 -5.41
CA ARG A 181 17.63 -5.26 -5.77
C ARG A 181 17.85 -5.34 -7.28
N ASP A 182 17.03 -6.11 -7.99
CA ASP A 182 17.16 -6.24 -9.44
C ASP A 182 16.71 -4.98 -10.19
N VAL A 183 15.72 -4.26 -9.67
CA VAL A 183 15.35 -2.90 -10.12
C VAL A 183 16.52 -1.94 -9.88
N ASN A 184 17.11 -1.95 -8.69
CA ASN A 184 18.22 -1.05 -8.37
C ASN A 184 19.50 -1.34 -9.18
N ARG A 185 19.74 -2.59 -9.59
CA ARG A 185 20.82 -2.94 -10.51
C ARG A 185 20.63 -2.38 -11.93
N LYS A 186 19.43 -1.93 -12.29
CA LYS A 186 19.16 -1.22 -13.54
C LYS A 186 19.32 0.29 -13.43
N GLY A 187 19.76 0.81 -12.28
CA GLY A 187 20.00 2.23 -12.05
C GLY A 187 18.81 2.98 -11.44
N LEU A 188 17.71 2.28 -11.14
CA LEU A 188 16.48 2.87 -10.59
C LEU A 188 16.48 2.80 -9.07
N THR A 189 16.11 3.87 -8.37
CA THR A 189 16.12 3.86 -6.90
C THR A 189 14.75 3.49 -6.35
N LEU A 190 14.44 2.19 -6.34
CA LEU A 190 13.25 1.65 -5.71
C LEU A 190 13.54 1.31 -4.24
N THR A 191 12.86 1.99 -3.32
CA THR A 191 13.02 1.79 -1.88
C THR A 191 11.74 1.26 -1.26
N ASN A 192 11.83 0.29 -0.35
CA ASN A 192 10.65 -0.25 0.30
C ASN A 192 10.09 0.79 1.28
N LEU A 193 8.78 1.01 1.24
CA LEU A 193 8.06 1.80 2.22
C LEU A 193 7.59 0.88 3.36
N MET A 194 6.80 -0.13 2.99
CA MET A 194 6.27 -1.10 3.93
C MET A 194 5.92 -2.41 3.23
N SER A 195 5.78 -3.45 4.04
CA SER A 195 5.34 -4.77 3.61
C SER A 195 4.21 -5.24 4.51
N LEU A 196 3.16 -5.78 3.92
CA LEU A 196 1.93 -6.19 4.58
C LEU A 196 1.74 -7.70 4.38
N SER A 197 1.79 -8.45 5.48
CA SER A 197 1.36 -9.86 5.48
C SER A 197 -0.14 -9.93 5.67
N LEU A 198 -0.86 -10.55 4.75
CA LEU A 198 -2.29 -10.78 4.92
C LEU A 198 -2.46 -11.99 5.84
N LEU A 199 -3.12 -11.78 6.97
CA LEU A 199 -3.38 -12.81 7.97
C LEU A 199 -4.75 -13.44 7.77
N ASP A 200 -5.79 -12.60 7.71
CA ASP A 200 -7.18 -13.03 7.52
C ASP A 200 -7.89 -12.10 6.53
N GLN A 201 -8.76 -12.68 5.70
CA GLN A 201 -9.69 -11.92 4.88
C GLN A 201 -11.00 -11.73 5.66
N LEU A 202 -11.38 -10.47 5.83
CA LEU A 202 -12.58 -10.03 6.55
C LEU A 202 -13.75 -9.74 5.60
N LYS A 203 -13.46 -9.44 4.33
CA LYS A 203 -14.41 -9.20 3.25
C LYS A 203 -13.82 -9.60 1.91
#